data_AF-A0A7G9T4Q9-F1
#
_entry.id   AF-A0A7G9T4Q9-F1
#
_cell.length_a   1.000
_cell.length_b   1.000
_cell.length_c   1.000
_cell.angle_alpha   90.00
_cell.angle_beta   90.00
_cell.angle_gamma   90.00
#
_symmetry.space_group_name_H-M   'P 1'
#
loop_
_entity.id
_entity.type
_entity.pdbx_description
1 polymer ?
#
loop_
_entity_poly.entity_id
_entity_poly.type
_entity_poly.pdbx_seq_one_letter_code
_entity_poly.pdbx_strand_id
1 'polypeptide(L)'
;MLKKIVTFLDIAVDDRGNENEVERKETVRFVYTLRTLKLYEQRTGRRFFSDYNQALQAMSEYFTGFEKVNAEEVSQEQMMQILPLLSDEKINTFLIELLPVLFAETKDGVLVQSEVTADEAENSMWLMSLVNVEMFIEVFQMLSQHQTSKKKTTKSASKK
;
A
#
# COMPACT_ATOMS: atom_id res chain seq x y z
N MET A 1 -6.20 -5.97 6.51
CA MET A 1 -6.31 -6.17 5.06
C MET A 1 -7.00 -4.95 4.50
N LEU A 2 -6.44 -4.38 3.45
CA LEU A 2 -7.01 -3.26 2.72
C LEU A 2 -7.58 -3.76 1.39
N LYS A 3 -8.67 -3.15 0.93
CA LYS A 3 -9.36 -3.52 -0.31
C LYS A 3 -9.61 -2.25 -1.11
N LYS A 4 -9.23 -2.24 -2.38
CA LYS A 4 -9.51 -1.13 -3.30
C LYS A 4 -10.24 -1.64 -4.53
N ILE A 5 -11.17 -0.82 -5.01
CA ILE A 5 -11.77 -0.99 -6.33
C ILE A 5 -11.00 -0.04 -7.22
N VAL A 6 -10.27 -0.60 -8.18
CA VAL A 6 -9.52 0.16 -9.17
C VAL A 6 -10.29 0.13 -10.48
N THR A 7 -10.31 1.27 -11.14
CA THR A 7 -10.92 1.41 -12.45
C THR A 7 -9.83 1.82 -13.42
N PHE A 8 -9.70 1.11 -14.52
CA PHE A 8 -8.69 1.38 -15.54
C PHE A 8 -9.28 1.14 -16.93
N LEU A 9 -8.69 1.80 -17.92
CA LEU A 9 -9.03 1.60 -19.32
C LEU A 9 -8.26 0.38 -19.83
N ASP A 10 -8.97 -0.56 -20.42
CA ASP A 10 -8.43 -1.74 -21.09
C ASP A 10 -8.82 -1.70 -22.57
N ILE A 11 -8.05 -2.37 -23.42
CA ILE A 11 -8.36 -2.50 -24.84
C ILE A 11 -8.99 -3.87 -25.04
N ALA A 12 -10.29 -3.90 -25.30
CA ALA A 12 -11.00 -5.11 -25.65
C ALA A 12 -11.14 -5.25 -27.16
N VAL A 13 -10.77 -6.41 -27.69
CA VAL A 13 -10.98 -6.76 -29.10
C VAL A 13 -12.36 -7.39 -29.24
N ASP A 14 -13.20 -6.79 -30.09
CA ASP A 14 -14.53 -7.36 -30.39
C ASP A 14 -14.43 -8.59 -31.30
N ASP A 15 -15.55 -9.29 -31.51
CA ASP A 15 -15.63 -10.47 -32.39
C ASP A 15 -15.24 -10.17 -33.87
N ARG A 16 -15.08 -8.89 -34.22
CA ARG A 16 -14.71 -8.40 -35.56
C ARG A 16 -13.25 -7.94 -35.63
N GLY A 17 -12.49 -8.04 -34.53
CA GLY A 17 -11.10 -7.62 -34.47
C GLY A 17 -10.88 -6.13 -34.22
N ASN A 18 -11.92 -5.36 -33.87
CA ASN A 18 -11.76 -3.94 -33.53
C ASN A 18 -11.38 -3.78 -32.05
N GLU A 19 -10.34 -2.99 -31.82
CA GLU A 19 -9.92 -2.54 -30.51
C GLU A 19 -10.87 -1.44 -30.01
N ASN A 20 -11.49 -1.66 -28.86
CA ASN A 20 -12.34 -0.68 -28.19
C ASN A 20 -11.79 -0.43 -26.78
N GLU A 21 -11.68 0.84 -26.40
CA GLU A 21 -11.40 1.20 -25.01
C GLU A 21 -12.62 0.87 -24.16
N VAL A 22 -12.43 0.01 -23.17
CA VAL A 22 -13.45 -0.37 -22.20
C VAL A 22 -12.98 -0.07 -20.79
N GLU A 23 -13.87 0.50 -19.99
CA GLU A 23 -13.61 0.75 -18.58
C GLU A 23 -13.77 -0.58 -17.81
N ARG A 24 -12.67 -1.08 -17.22
CA ARG A 24 -12.69 -2.26 -16.35
C ARG A 24 -12.58 -1.86 -14.89
N LYS A 25 -13.30 -2.60 -14.05
CA LYS A 25 -13.24 -2.48 -12.59
C LYS A 25 -12.69 -3.77 -12.00
N GLU A 26 -11.62 -3.65 -11.23
CA GLU A 26 -11.01 -4.76 -10.52
C GLU A 26 -10.99 -4.50 -9.02
N THR A 27 -11.15 -5.56 -8.23
CA THR A 27 -10.98 -5.48 -6.78
C THR A 27 -9.61 -6.01 -6.38
N VAL A 28 -8.71 -5.11 -6.02
CA VAL A 28 -7.38 -5.44 -5.53
C VAL A 28 -7.38 -5.52 -4.00
N ARG A 29 -6.60 -6.45 -3.45
CA ARG A 29 -6.52 -6.71 -2.01
C ARG A 29 -5.07 -6.64 -1.55
N PHE A 30 -4.85 -5.96 -0.44
CA PHE A 30 -3.54 -5.77 0.17
C PHE A 30 -3.51 -6.37 1.57
N VAL A 31 -2.52 -7.23 1.83
CA VAL A 31 -2.36 -7.91 3.10
C VAL A 31 -0.93 -7.71 3.59
N TYR A 32 -0.78 -7.30 4.84
CA TYR A 32 0.52 -7.24 5.50
C TYR A 32 0.78 -8.53 6.25
N THR A 33 1.78 -9.30 5.81
CA THR A 33 2.18 -10.57 6.43
C THR A 33 3.70 -10.64 6.60
N LEU A 34 4.21 -11.69 7.25
CA LEU A 34 5.66 -11.97 7.23
C LEU A 34 6.19 -12.19 5.80
N ARG A 35 5.35 -12.67 4.89
CA ARG A 35 5.72 -12.84 3.48
C ARG A 35 5.94 -11.49 2.82
N THR A 36 5.13 -10.48 3.12
CA THR A 36 5.34 -9.10 2.64
C THR A 36 6.73 -8.59 3.00
N LEU A 37 7.14 -8.73 4.27
CA LEU A 37 8.47 -8.32 4.72
C LEU A 37 9.57 -9.02 3.94
N LYS A 38 9.47 -10.36 3.84
CA LYS A 38 10.46 -11.15 3.14
C LYS A 38 10.56 -10.78 1.66
N LEU A 39 9.42 -10.64 0.98
CA LEU A 39 9.36 -10.27 -0.43
C LEU A 39 9.94 -8.87 -0.67
N TYR A 40 9.62 -7.90 0.19
CA TYR A 40 10.16 -6.54 0.08
C TYR A 40 11.70 -6.55 0.12
N GLU A 41 12.27 -7.21 1.14
CA GLU A 41 13.73 -7.22 1.34
C GLU A 41 14.44 -8.03 0.25
N GLN A 42 13.81 -9.09 -0.27
CA GLN A 42 14.34 -9.89 -1.39
C GLN A 42 14.40 -9.09 -2.70
N ARG A 43 13.35 -8.32 -3.01
CA ARG A 43 13.25 -7.56 -4.26
C ARG A 43 14.13 -6.31 -4.26
N THR A 44 14.13 -5.58 -3.16
CA THR A 44 14.82 -4.28 -3.07
C THR A 44 16.26 -4.41 -2.59
N GLY A 45 16.63 -5.52 -1.93
CA GLY A 45 17.89 -5.67 -1.23
C GLY A 45 18.02 -4.77 0.02
N ARG A 46 16.97 -4.05 0.40
CA ARG A 46 16.91 -3.11 1.52
C ARG A 46 16.14 -3.69 2.69
N ARG A 47 16.34 -3.15 3.90
CA ARG A 47 15.63 -3.60 5.11
C ARG A 47 14.28 -2.90 5.22
N PHE A 48 13.19 -3.66 5.31
CA PHE A 48 11.84 -3.09 5.32
C PHE A 48 11.64 -2.04 6.42
N PHE A 49 12.04 -2.35 7.66
CA PHE A 49 11.83 -1.42 8.78
C PHE A 49 12.72 -0.18 8.71
N SER A 50 13.86 -0.24 8.02
CA SER A 50 14.67 0.95 7.77
C SER A 50 13.90 1.92 6.88
N ASP A 51 13.38 1.41 5.75
CA ASP A 51 12.74 2.23 4.74
C ASP A 51 11.37 2.72 5.22
N TYR A 52 10.63 1.87 5.93
CA TYR A 52 9.40 2.25 6.62
C TYR A 52 9.63 3.41 7.61
N ASN A 53 10.68 3.33 8.44
CA ASN A 53 10.96 4.40 9.41
C ASN A 53 11.41 5.69 8.72
N GLN A 54 12.17 5.62 7.62
CA GLN A 54 12.54 6.79 6.83
C GLN A 54 11.33 7.46 6.21
N ALA A 55 10.43 6.68 5.61
CA ALA A 55 9.18 7.19 5.04
C ALA A 55 8.24 7.74 6.13
N LEU A 56 8.19 7.10 7.31
CA LEU A 56 7.45 7.61 8.47
C LEU A 56 8.02 8.92 9.02
N GLN A 57 9.34 9.05 9.08
CA GLN A 57 10.00 10.26 9.53
C GLN A 57 9.75 11.41 8.55
N ALA A 58 9.97 11.16 7.24
CA ALA A 58 9.66 12.13 6.20
C ALA A 58 8.19 12.56 6.29
N MET A 59 7.27 11.62 6.46
CA MET A 59 5.86 11.91 6.74
C MET A 59 5.70 12.81 7.98
N SER A 60 6.30 12.43 9.11
CA SER A 60 6.17 13.21 10.35
C SER A 60 6.63 14.66 10.21
N GLU A 61 7.63 14.95 9.37
CA GLU A 61 8.07 16.32 9.09
C GLU A 61 6.94 17.15 8.44
N TYR A 62 6.16 16.55 7.53
CA TYR A 62 4.96 17.19 6.96
C TYR A 62 3.80 17.29 7.96
N PHE A 63 3.65 16.30 8.85
CA PHE A 63 2.55 16.23 9.83
C PHE A 63 2.87 16.88 11.19
N THR A 64 4.09 17.35 11.47
CA THR A 64 4.39 18.09 12.72
C THR A 64 3.63 19.42 12.84
N GLY A 65 2.98 19.87 11.75
CA GLY A 65 1.97 20.94 11.77
C GLY A 65 0.51 20.47 11.82
N PHE A 66 0.23 19.16 11.80
CA PHE A 66 -1.10 18.57 11.70
C PHE A 66 -1.31 17.54 12.82
N GLU A 67 -1.92 17.96 13.92
CA GLU A 67 -2.27 17.06 15.01
C GLU A 67 -3.21 15.94 14.52
N LYS A 68 -2.75 14.69 14.65
CA LYS A 68 -3.55 13.45 14.56
C LYS A 68 -4.57 13.44 13.42
N VAL A 69 -4.06 13.32 12.21
CA VAL A 69 -4.91 13.07 11.04
C VAL A 69 -5.53 11.67 11.14
N ASN A 70 -6.83 11.64 11.37
CA ASN A 70 -7.66 10.47 11.18
C ASN A 70 -7.87 10.33 9.66
N ALA A 71 -7.49 9.19 9.07
CA ALA A 71 -7.55 8.99 7.61
C ALA A 71 -8.96 9.13 7.03
N GLU A 72 -9.98 8.90 7.86
CA GLU A 72 -11.38 9.03 7.48
C GLU A 72 -11.86 10.50 7.49
N GLU A 73 -11.08 11.42 8.05
CA GLU A 73 -11.44 12.83 8.27
C GLU A 73 -10.38 13.80 7.71
N VAL A 74 -9.59 13.38 6.71
CA VAL A 74 -8.66 14.29 6.05
C VAL A 74 -9.46 15.27 5.20
N SER A 75 -9.49 16.55 5.58
CA SER A 75 -10.18 17.57 4.78
C SER A 75 -9.48 17.78 3.44
N GLN A 76 -10.17 18.35 2.44
CA GLN A 76 -9.52 18.65 1.16
C GLN A 76 -8.35 19.62 1.33
N GLU A 77 -8.41 20.57 2.28
CA GLU A 77 -7.28 21.44 2.58
C GLU A 77 -6.08 20.68 3.14
N GLN A 78 -6.32 19.73 4.05
CA GLN A 78 -5.25 18.88 4.58
C GLN A 78 -4.67 17.99 3.48
N MET A 79 -5.51 17.44 2.60
CA MET A 79 -5.06 16.62 1.47
C MET A 79 -4.18 17.42 0.51
N MET A 80 -4.53 18.69 0.23
CA MET A 80 -3.69 19.60 -0.56
C MET A 80 -2.33 19.91 0.10
N GLN A 81 -2.32 20.04 1.42
CA GLN A 81 -1.08 20.30 2.18
C GLN A 81 -0.17 19.06 2.25
N ILE A 82 -0.75 17.88 2.12
CA ILE A 82 -0.04 16.59 2.07
C ILE A 82 0.38 16.23 0.64
N LEU A 83 -0.18 16.84 -0.43
CA LEU A 83 0.23 16.54 -1.82
C LEU A 83 1.75 16.58 -2.07
N PRO A 84 2.53 17.55 -1.55
CA PRO A 84 3.98 17.58 -1.74
C PRO A 84 4.71 16.34 -1.20
N LEU A 85 4.09 15.60 -0.29
CA LEU A 85 4.60 14.35 0.26
C LEU A 85 4.79 13.26 -0.80
N LEU A 86 3.96 13.26 -1.86
CA LEU A 86 4.11 12.31 -2.97
C LEU A 86 5.29 12.66 -3.89
N SER A 87 5.81 13.88 -3.79
CA SER A 87 7.03 14.31 -4.47
C SER A 87 8.29 13.96 -3.68
N ASP A 88 8.17 13.54 -2.42
CA ASP A 88 9.31 13.03 -1.65
C ASP A 88 9.67 11.64 -2.18
N GLU A 89 10.90 11.52 -2.70
CA GLU A 89 11.43 10.30 -3.30
C GLU A 89 11.37 9.11 -2.33
N LYS A 90 11.68 9.31 -1.05
CA LYS A 90 11.71 8.21 -0.06
C LYS A 90 10.32 7.63 0.13
N ILE A 91 9.31 8.50 0.15
CA ILE A 91 7.92 8.10 0.34
C ILE A 91 7.39 7.43 -0.93
N ASN A 92 7.60 8.05 -2.09
CA ASN A 92 7.09 7.54 -3.36
C ASN A 92 7.74 6.19 -3.71
N THR A 93 9.08 6.10 -3.63
CA THR A 93 9.81 4.85 -3.85
C THR A 93 9.37 3.76 -2.88
N PHE A 94 9.21 4.09 -1.58
CA PHE A 94 8.73 3.12 -0.61
C PHE A 94 7.34 2.59 -0.98
N LEU A 95 6.41 3.46 -1.40
CA LEU A 95 5.06 3.04 -1.75
C LEU A 95 5.02 2.21 -3.05
N ILE A 96 5.75 2.63 -4.09
CA ILE A 96 5.87 1.91 -5.37
C ILE A 96 6.39 0.49 -5.15
N GLU A 97 7.39 0.31 -4.29
CA GLU A 97 7.97 -1.00 -4.04
C GLU A 97 7.16 -1.85 -3.04
N LEU A 98 6.43 -1.19 -2.15
CA LEU A 98 5.64 -1.86 -1.12
C LEU A 98 4.30 -2.38 -1.65
N LEU A 99 3.62 -1.61 -2.50
CA LEU A 99 2.29 -1.98 -3.01
C LEU A 99 2.26 -3.36 -3.69
N PRO A 100 3.20 -3.71 -4.59
CA PRO A 100 3.21 -5.02 -5.24
C PRO A 100 3.39 -6.18 -4.26
N VAL A 101 4.23 -6.02 -3.23
CA VAL A 101 4.47 -7.08 -2.24
C VAL A 101 3.39 -7.17 -1.17
N LEU A 102 2.55 -6.14 -1.04
CA LEU A 102 1.32 -6.18 -0.25
C LEU A 102 0.17 -6.85 -1.01
N PHE A 103 0.18 -6.81 -2.34
CA PHE A 103 -0.88 -7.37 -3.16
C PHE A 103 -1.05 -8.87 -2.89
N ALA A 104 -2.30 -9.30 -2.79
CA ALA A 104 -2.68 -10.68 -2.62
C ALA A 104 -3.81 -11.03 -3.61
N GLU A 105 -3.55 -12.02 -4.46
CA GLU A 105 -4.53 -12.56 -5.37
C GLU A 105 -5.45 -13.55 -4.63
N THR A 106 -6.71 -13.65 -5.03
CA THR A 106 -7.63 -14.65 -4.47
C THR A 106 -7.66 -15.88 -5.39
N LYS A 107 -7.03 -16.98 -4.97
CA LYS A 107 -7.06 -18.28 -5.66
C LYS A 107 -7.80 -19.30 -4.82
N ASP A 108 -8.83 -19.92 -5.38
CA ASP A 108 -9.65 -20.95 -4.69
C ASP A 108 -10.15 -20.54 -3.30
N GLY A 109 -10.50 -19.25 -3.14
CA GLY A 109 -10.96 -18.68 -1.88
C GLY A 109 -9.86 -18.34 -0.87
N VAL A 110 -8.59 -18.53 -1.22
CA VAL A 110 -7.43 -18.21 -0.37
C VAL A 110 -6.67 -17.00 -0.92
N LEU A 111 -6.20 -16.15 -0.02
CA LEU A 111 -5.31 -15.03 -0.38
C LEU A 111 -3.88 -15.54 -0.55
N VAL A 112 -3.32 -15.37 -1.74
CA VAL A 112 -1.99 -15.84 -2.11
C VAL A 112 -1.07 -14.65 -2.30
N GLN A 113 0.07 -14.67 -1.59
CA GLN A 113 1.18 -13.73 -1.77
C GLN A 113 2.44 -14.49 -2.16
N SER A 114 3.03 -14.12 -3.28
CA SER A 114 4.19 -14.77 -3.89
C SER A 114 5.01 -13.76 -4.70
N GLU A 115 6.15 -14.20 -5.25
CA GLU A 115 6.92 -13.39 -6.20
C GLU A 115 6.13 -13.11 -7.47
N VAL A 116 5.45 -14.14 -8.01
CA VAL A 116 4.61 -14.04 -9.21
C VAL A 116 3.51 -12.99 -9.04
N THR A 117 2.76 -13.04 -7.94
CA THR A 117 1.68 -12.06 -7.69
C THR A 117 2.24 -10.64 -7.52
N ALA A 118 3.45 -10.50 -6.97
CA ALA A 118 4.09 -9.19 -6.85
C ALA A 118 4.58 -8.67 -8.21
N ASP A 119 5.10 -9.53 -9.08
CA ASP A 119 5.47 -9.17 -10.46
C ASP A 119 4.23 -8.75 -11.27
N GLU A 120 3.13 -9.47 -11.14
CA GLU A 120 1.86 -9.12 -11.78
C GLU A 120 1.34 -7.76 -11.32
N ALA A 121 1.40 -7.49 -10.01
CA ALA A 121 1.01 -6.20 -9.45
C ALA A 121 1.94 -5.06 -9.89
N GLU A 122 3.25 -5.30 -9.98
CA GLU A 122 4.23 -4.30 -10.44
C GLU A 122 3.95 -3.86 -11.88
N ASN A 123 3.55 -4.80 -12.74
CA ASN A 123 3.23 -4.54 -14.15
C ASN A 123 1.77 -4.15 -14.40
N SER A 124 0.96 -4.00 -13.34
CA SER A 124 -0.46 -3.71 -13.49
C SER A 124 -0.72 -2.25 -13.86
N MET A 125 -1.75 -2.03 -14.68
CA MET A 125 -2.18 -0.67 -15.06
C MET A 125 -2.71 0.15 -13.87
N TRP A 126 -3.15 -0.53 -12.80
CA TRP A 126 -3.71 0.14 -11.63
C TRP A 126 -2.67 0.59 -10.61
N LEU A 127 -1.42 0.11 -10.68
CA LEU A 127 -0.41 0.42 -9.65
C LEU A 127 -0.24 1.93 -9.47
N MET A 128 0.02 2.64 -10.57
CA MET A 128 0.28 4.08 -10.54
C MET A 128 -0.93 4.90 -10.11
N SER A 129 -2.16 4.42 -10.35
CA SER A 129 -3.36 5.12 -9.86
C SER A 129 -3.53 5.00 -8.35
N LEU A 130 -2.93 3.97 -7.73
CA LEU A 130 -2.88 3.79 -6.29
C LEU A 130 -1.66 4.43 -5.62
N VAL A 131 -0.66 4.93 -6.35
CA VAL A 131 0.46 5.68 -5.75
C VAL A 131 0.00 7.12 -5.48
N ASN A 132 -0.78 7.29 -4.40
CA ASN A 132 -1.38 8.56 -4.02
C ASN A 132 -1.43 8.73 -2.49
N VAL A 133 -1.83 9.94 -2.03
CA VAL A 133 -1.83 10.31 -0.60
C VAL A 133 -2.76 9.41 0.21
N GLU A 134 -3.96 9.14 -0.30
CA GLU A 134 -4.96 8.31 0.38
C GLU A 134 -4.40 6.91 0.63
N MET A 135 -3.88 6.27 -0.42
CA MET A 135 -3.28 4.94 -0.32
C MET A 135 -2.08 4.93 0.63
N PHE A 136 -1.23 5.94 0.59
CA PHE A 136 -0.11 6.06 1.50
C PHE A 136 -0.57 6.08 2.96
N ILE A 137 -1.55 6.93 3.30
CA ILE A 137 -2.10 7.03 4.65
C ILE A 137 -2.68 5.68 5.10
N GLU A 138 -3.48 5.03 4.25
CA GLU A 138 -4.11 3.75 4.58
C GLU A 138 -3.09 2.62 4.77
N VAL A 139 -2.05 2.56 3.93
CA VAL A 139 -0.95 1.60 4.10
C VAL A 139 -0.25 1.82 5.43
N PHE A 140 0.09 3.07 5.75
CA PHE A 140 0.76 3.41 7.01
C PHE A 140 -0.08 3.06 8.23
N GLN A 141 -1.39 3.33 8.17
CA GLN A 141 -2.32 2.92 9.21
C GLN A 141 -2.38 1.40 9.35
N MET A 142 -2.51 0.66 8.24
CA MET A 142 -2.48 -0.81 8.24
C MET A 142 -1.19 -1.33 8.91
N LEU A 143 -0.02 -0.81 8.51
CA LEU A 143 1.26 -1.23 9.09
C LEU A 143 1.35 -0.93 10.60
N SER A 144 0.89 0.24 11.04
CA SER A 144 0.96 0.67 12.44
C SER A 144 0.04 -0.14 13.39
N GLN A 145 -1.15 -0.52 12.92
CA GLN A 145 -2.08 -1.40 13.66
C GLN A 145 -1.43 -2.77 13.95
N HIS A 146 -0.64 -3.28 13.02
CA HIS A 146 0.08 -4.55 13.20
C HIS A 146 1.29 -4.44 14.14
N GLN A 147 1.87 -3.25 14.32
CA GLN A 147 2.94 -3.03 15.31
C GLN A 147 2.41 -2.88 16.74
N THR A 148 1.27 -2.21 16.92
CA THR A 148 0.67 -1.98 18.25
C THR A 148 0.08 -3.25 18.88
N SER A 149 -0.43 -4.18 18.06
CA SER A 149 -0.91 -5.49 18.52
C SER A 149 0.17 -6.29 19.27
N LYS A 150 1.45 -6.20 18.85
CA LYS A 150 2.57 -6.86 19.54
C LYS A 150 2.91 -6.29 20.93
N LYS A 151 2.51 -5.06 21.25
CA LYS A 151 2.76 -4.45 22.57
C LYS A 151 1.76 -4.88 23.65
N LYS A 152 0.61 -5.45 23.29
CA LYS A 152 -0.41 -5.88 24.28
C LYS A 152 -0.12 -7.26 24.89
N THR A 153 0.70 -8.10 24.26
CA THR A 153 0.98 -9.47 24.73
C THR A 153 2.18 -9.57 25.68
N THR A 154 3.00 -8.54 25.86
CA THR A 154 4.16 -8.56 26.77
C THR A 154 3.90 -7.97 28.17
N LYS A 155 2.68 -7.49 28.46
CA LYS A 155 2.36 -6.89 29.78
C LYS A 155 1.71 -7.83 30.81
N SER A 156 1.54 -9.12 30.54
CA SER A 156 0.93 -10.06 31.51
C SER A 156 1.89 -11.03 32.21
N ALA A 157 3.18 -11.06 31.88
CA ALA A 157 4.16 -11.90 32.59
C ALA A 157 4.94 -11.09 33.65
N SER A 158 4.22 -10.52 34.62
CA SER A 158 4.81 -10.02 35.86
C SER A 158 3.69 -9.75 36.86
N LYS A 159 3.29 -10.80 37.60
CA LYS A 159 2.79 -10.64 38.97
C LYS A 159 2.76 -11.99 39.70
N LYS A 160 3.70 -12.07 40.66
CA LYS A 160 3.80 -12.94 41.84
C LYS A 160 4.07 -14.43 41.62
#